data_AF-A0A845XFF1-F1
#
_entry.id   AF-A0A845XFF1-F1
#
_cell.length_a   1.000
_cell.length_b   1.000
_cell.length_c   1.000
_cell.angle_alpha   90.00
_cell.angle_beta   90.00
_cell.angle_gamma   90.00
#
_symmetry.space_group_name_H-M   'P 1'
#
loop_
_entity.id
_entity.type
_entity.pdbx_description
1 polymer ?
#
loop_
_entity_poly.entity_id
_entity_poly.type
_entity_poly.pdbx_seq_one_letter_code
_entity_poly.pdbx_strand_id
1 'polypeptide(L)'
;SFLKAPIPATPFELVDEEEGIQLYERWHKTADGRPYRELKTILRVKANTHELIRTLREEPLAKKWMRRVDNVRSFSGKHERHWYAYVHYGLPWPARDHDVTISSQQAGS
;
A
#
# COMPACT_ATOMS: atom_id res chain seq x y z
N SER A 1 -9.26 26.34 -14.75
CA SER A 1 -8.18 25.58 -14.07
C SER A 1 -7.97 24.29 -14.85
N PHE A 2 -6.78 24.08 -15.42
CA PHE A 2 -6.50 23.00 -16.36
C PHE A 2 -6.16 21.73 -15.59
N LEU A 3 -7.09 20.78 -15.48
CA LEU A 3 -6.73 19.39 -15.21
C LEU A 3 -6.07 18.85 -16.48
N LYS A 4 -4.74 18.95 -16.56
CA LYS A 4 -3.96 18.26 -17.59
C LYS A 4 -4.29 16.78 -17.49
N ALA A 5 -4.66 16.16 -18.61
CA ALA A 5 -4.83 14.72 -18.69
C ALA A 5 -3.55 14.03 -18.17
N PRO A 6 -3.66 12.97 -17.36
CA PRO A 6 -2.48 12.26 -16.88
C PRO A 6 -1.69 11.73 -18.07
N ILE A 7 -0.37 11.90 -18.02
CA ILE A 7 0.54 11.29 -18.98
C ILE A 7 0.35 9.77 -18.86
N PRO A 8 0.11 9.05 -19.98
CA PRO A 8 -0.07 7.60 -19.94
C PRO A 8 1.11 6.93 -19.24
N ALA A 9 0.80 6.05 -18.28
CA ALA A 9 1.79 5.22 -17.62
C ALA A 9 2.42 4.23 -18.60
N THR A 10 3.61 3.73 -18.26
CA THR A 10 4.13 2.53 -18.93
C THR A 10 3.24 1.32 -18.63
N PRO A 11 3.34 0.24 -19.42
CA PRO A 11 2.86 -1.07 -19.01
C PRO A 11 3.48 -1.51 -17.67
N PHE A 12 2.81 -2.43 -16.99
CA PHE A 12 3.39 -3.13 -15.85
C PHE A 12 4.39 -4.16 -16.35
N GLU A 13 5.61 -4.07 -15.83
CA GLU A 13 6.70 -5.02 -16.09
C GLU A 13 6.99 -5.84 -14.84
N LEU A 14 7.23 -7.14 -14.99
CA LEU A 14 7.69 -8.00 -13.89
C LEU A 14 9.15 -7.65 -13.60
N VAL A 15 9.42 -7.15 -12.39
CA VAL A 15 10.77 -6.71 -11.99
C VAL A 15 11.41 -7.60 -10.93
N ASP A 16 10.61 -8.42 -10.25
CA ASP A 16 11.14 -9.41 -9.30
C ASP A 16 10.15 -10.58 -9.16
N GLU A 17 10.68 -11.79 -8.96
CA GLU A 17 9.91 -12.97 -8.62
C GLU A 17 10.73 -13.88 -7.69
N GLU A 18 10.25 -14.03 -6.45
CA GLU A 18 10.88 -14.88 -5.44
C GLU A 18 9.80 -15.66 -4.68
N GLU A 19 9.96 -16.97 -4.53
CA GLU A 19 9.04 -17.85 -3.78
C GLU A 19 7.55 -17.72 -4.16
N GLY A 20 7.25 -17.42 -5.43
CA GLY A 20 5.87 -17.23 -5.92
C GLY A 20 5.26 -15.87 -5.55
N ILE A 21 6.06 -14.93 -5.08
CA ILE A 21 5.73 -13.50 -4.92
C ILE A 21 6.24 -12.77 -6.16
N GLN A 22 5.33 -12.23 -6.95
CA GLN A 22 5.64 -11.50 -8.18
C GLN A 22 5.51 -10.00 -7.94
N LEU A 23 6.56 -9.24 -8.18
CA LEU A 23 6.56 -7.78 -8.09
C LEU A 23 6.59 -7.18 -9.50
N TYR A 24 5.54 -6.41 -9.80
CA TYR A 24 5.44 -5.63 -11.03
C TYR A 24 5.60 -4.14 -10.71
N GLU A 25 6.22 -3.41 -11.61
CA GLU A 25 6.25 -1.95 -11.56
C GLU A 25 5.79 -1.32 -12.88
N ARG A 26 5.24 -0.11 -12.80
CA ARG A 26 5.08 0.79 -13.95
C ARG A 26 5.47 2.20 -13.57
N TRP A 27 6.01 2.93 -14.55
CA TRP A 27 6.47 4.29 -14.36
C TRP A 27 5.43 5.31 -14.84
N HIS A 28 5.30 6.37 -14.07
CA HIS A 28 4.46 7.52 -14.33
C HIS A 28 5.30 8.79 -14.26
N LYS A 29 4.72 9.89 -14.75
CA LYS A 29 5.24 11.24 -14.54
C LYS A 29 4.17 12.09 -13.89
N THR A 30 4.54 12.84 -12.87
CA THR A 30 3.69 13.88 -12.29
C THR A 30 3.48 15.02 -13.28
N ALA A 31 2.53 15.92 -12.99
CA ALA A 31 2.26 17.09 -13.83
C ALA A 31 3.48 18.02 -14.00
N ASP A 32 4.38 18.04 -13.01
CA ASP A 32 5.66 18.76 -13.02
C ASP A 32 6.85 17.91 -13.51
N GLY A 33 6.59 16.73 -14.08
CA GLY A 33 7.58 15.91 -14.77
C GLY A 33 8.43 15.01 -13.88
N ARG A 34 8.20 14.98 -12.55
CA ARG A 34 8.89 14.09 -11.64
C ARG A 34 8.43 12.65 -11.87
N PRO A 35 9.36 11.68 -12.01
CA PRO A 35 8.99 10.29 -12.16
C PRO A 35 8.50 9.74 -10.81
N TYR A 36 7.47 8.91 -10.86
CA TYR A 36 7.10 8.03 -9.75
C TYR A 36 6.73 6.66 -10.30
N ARG A 37 6.86 5.63 -9.47
CA ARG A 37 6.50 4.27 -9.86
C ARG A 37 5.30 3.81 -9.05
N GLU A 38 4.46 3.02 -9.71
CA GLU A 38 3.38 2.26 -9.09
C GLU A 38 3.82 0.80 -9.02
N LEU A 39 3.61 0.19 -7.86
CA LEU A 39 3.97 -1.19 -7.58
C LEU A 39 2.71 -2.05 -7.49
N LYS A 40 2.80 -3.27 -8.02
CA LYS A 40 1.77 -4.30 -7.90
C LYS A 40 2.42 -5.61 -7.50
N THR A 41 1.99 -6.19 -6.39
CA THR A 41 2.45 -7.52 -5.96
C THR A 41 1.35 -8.56 -6.16
N ILE A 42 1.70 -9.72 -6.70
CA ILE A 42 0.82 -10.90 -6.77
C ILE A 42 1.46 -12.02 -5.97
N LEU A 43 0.71 -12.62 -5.06
CA LEU A 43 1.15 -13.76 -4.25
C LEU A 43 -0.02 -14.72 -4.00
N ARG A 44 0.29 -15.98 -3.74
CA ARG A 44 -0.70 -17.00 -3.34
C ARG A 44 -0.48 -17.39 -1.89
N VAL A 45 -1.52 -17.28 -1.08
CA VAL A 45 -1.48 -17.61 0.35
C VAL A 45 -2.55 -18.63 0.69
N LYS A 46 -2.23 -19.55 1.61
CA LYS A 46 -3.21 -20.50 2.16
C LYS A 46 -3.91 -19.87 3.36
N ALA A 47 -4.87 -18.99 3.09
CA ALA A 47 -5.69 -18.32 4.11
C ALA A 47 -7.09 -18.06 3.56
N ASN A 48 -8.09 -17.94 4.44
CA ASN A 48 -9.38 -17.41 4.02
C ASN A 48 -9.31 -15.87 3.91
N THR A 49 -10.16 -15.30 3.05
CA THR A 49 -10.17 -13.85 2.79
C THR A 49 -10.40 -13.02 4.05
N HIS A 50 -11.23 -13.50 4.98
CA HIS A 50 -11.53 -12.80 6.22
C HIS A 50 -10.29 -12.66 7.12
N GLU A 51 -9.51 -13.73 7.31
CA GLU A 51 -8.26 -13.70 8.07
C GLU A 51 -7.19 -12.83 7.42
N LEU A 52 -7.11 -12.83 6.09
CA LEU A 52 -6.20 -11.94 5.36
C LEU A 52 -6.56 -10.48 5.61
N ILE A 53 -7.83 -10.10 5.45
CA ILE A 53 -8.29 -8.73 5.71
C ILE A 53 -8.09 -8.35 7.18
N ARG A 54 -8.36 -9.27 8.11
CA ARG A 54 -8.12 -9.06 9.54
C ARG A 54 -6.65 -8.73 9.83
N THR A 55 -5.73 -9.49 9.21
CA THR A 55 -4.27 -9.31 9.37
C THR A 55 -3.80 -7.96 8.83
N LEU A 56 -4.43 -7.46 7.75
CA LEU A 56 -4.11 -6.16 7.16
C LEU A 56 -4.72 -4.98 7.94
N ARG A 57 -5.89 -5.19 8.58
CA ARG A 57 -6.69 -4.11 9.17
C ARG A 57 -6.47 -3.92 10.67
N GLU A 58 -6.34 -4.99 11.44
CA GLU A 58 -6.31 -4.88 12.91
C GLU A 58 -4.95 -4.40 13.42
N GLU A 59 -4.94 -3.34 14.23
CA GLU A 59 -3.71 -2.70 14.74
C GLU A 59 -2.71 -3.70 15.35
N PRO A 60 -3.11 -4.65 16.23
CA PRO A 60 -2.17 -5.58 16.84
C PRO A 60 -1.56 -6.58 15.84
N LEU A 61 -2.24 -6.85 14.73
CA LEU A 61 -1.74 -7.75 13.68
C LEU A 61 -0.86 -6.99 12.69
N ALA A 62 -1.26 -5.78 12.31
CA ALA A 62 -0.47 -4.90 11.44
C ALA A 62 0.94 -4.66 12.00
N LYS A 63 1.05 -4.37 13.31
CA LYS A 63 2.33 -4.15 13.99
C LYS A 63 3.27 -5.37 14.01
N LYS A 64 2.76 -6.59 13.79
CA LYS A 64 3.60 -7.81 13.78
C LYS A 64 4.41 -7.96 12.50
N TRP A 65 3.90 -7.48 11.37
CA TRP A 65 4.53 -7.68 10.07
C TRP A 65 5.10 -6.39 9.47
N MET A 66 4.54 -5.23 9.85
CA MET A 66 5.08 -3.94 9.41
C MET A 66 6.42 -3.66 10.08
N ARG A 67 7.46 -3.43 9.28
CA ARG A 67 8.79 -3.09 9.80
C ARG A 67 8.86 -1.62 10.19
N ARG A 68 9.52 -1.34 11.31
CA ARG A 68 9.81 0.03 11.79
C ARG A 68 8.56 0.89 12.00
N VAL A 69 7.48 0.27 12.47
CA VAL A 69 6.23 0.95 12.81
C VAL A 69 6.07 1.00 14.32
N ASP A 70 5.96 2.21 14.85
CA ASP A 70 5.80 2.41 16.30
C ASP A 70 4.33 2.68 16.65
N ASN A 71 3.54 3.19 15.69
CA ASN A 71 2.12 3.44 15.87
C ASN A 71 1.29 3.05 14.64
N VAL A 72 0.18 2.37 14.90
CA VAL A 72 -0.88 2.06 13.92
C VAL A 72 -2.20 2.38 14.59
N ARG A 73 -3.07 3.12 13.91
CA ARG A 73 -4.45 3.35 14.32
C ARG A 73 -5.40 3.03 13.17
N SER A 74 -6.39 2.19 13.43
CA SER A 74 -7.36 1.75 12.42
C SER A 74 -8.75 2.30 12.72
N PHE A 75 -9.38 2.89 11.70
CA PHE A 75 -10.69 3.51 11.80
C PHE A 75 -11.64 2.90 10.77
N SER A 76 -12.88 2.67 11.17
CA SER A 76 -13.93 2.25 10.24
C SER A 76 -14.19 3.34 9.19
N GLY A 77 -14.35 2.93 7.93
CA GLY A 77 -14.73 3.80 6.84
C GLY A 77 -16.25 3.91 6.68
N LYS A 78 -16.71 4.29 5.47
CA LYS A 78 -18.14 4.49 5.19
C LYS A 78 -18.98 3.20 5.24
N HIS A 79 -18.34 2.04 5.06
CA HIS A 79 -18.95 0.71 5.10
C HIS A 79 -17.91 -0.35 5.46
N GLU A 80 -18.31 -1.59 5.76
CA GLU A 80 -17.42 -2.65 6.30
C GLU A 80 -16.18 -2.94 5.45
N ARG A 81 -16.29 -2.81 4.12
CA ARG A 81 -15.21 -3.02 3.15
C ARG A 81 -14.30 -1.81 2.94
N HIS A 82 -14.47 -0.75 3.73
CA HIS A 82 -13.68 0.48 3.65
C HIS A 82 -13.17 0.81 5.04
N TRP A 83 -11.86 1.06 5.16
CA TRP A 83 -11.25 1.50 6.41
C TRP A 83 -10.14 2.50 6.14
N TYR A 84 -9.79 3.23 7.19
CA TYR A 84 -8.65 4.12 7.22
C TYR A 84 -7.61 3.58 8.20
N ALA A 85 -6.34 3.77 7.89
CA ALA A 85 -5.24 3.48 8.81
C ALA A 85 -4.29 4.68 8.89
N TYR A 86 -3.98 5.12 10.10
CA TYR A 86 -2.84 5.98 10.38
C TYR A 86 -1.65 5.09 10.74
N VAL A 87 -0.49 5.33 10.13
CA VAL A 87 0.75 4.59 10.41
C VAL A 87 1.88 5.59 10.62
N HIS A 88 2.63 5.43 11.73
CA HIS A 88 3.85 6.16 12.02
C HIS A 88 5.06 5.22 11.94
N TYR A 89 6.00 5.55 11.06
CA TYR A 89 7.26 4.84 10.90
C TYR A 89 8.36 5.55 11.68
N GLY A 90 8.89 4.88 12.70
CA GLY A 90 10.08 5.31 13.43
C GLY A 90 11.33 4.92 12.66
N LEU A 91 11.84 5.82 11.82
CA LEU A 91 13.00 5.53 10.99
C LEU A 91 14.30 5.86 11.74
N PRO A 92 15.37 5.06 11.58
CA PRO A 92 16.64 5.36 12.21
C PRO A 92 17.23 6.65 11.60
N TRP A 93 17.88 7.44 12.46
CA TRP A 93 18.67 8.60 12.05
C TRP A 93 19.67 8.21 10.93
N PRO A 94 19.89 9.07 9.90
CA PRO A 94 19.43 10.45 9.73
C PRO A 94 18.08 10.59 9.01
N ALA A 95 17.38 9.48 8.73
CA ALA A 95 16.04 9.58 8.15
C ALA A 95 15.10 10.24 9.16
N ARG A 96 14.21 11.10 8.66
CA ARG A 96 13.13 11.65 9.48
C ARG A 96 12.05 10.59 9.62
N ASP A 97 11.33 10.65 10.73
CA ASP A 97 10.11 9.88 10.87
C ASP A 97 9.12 10.26 9.78
N HIS A 98 8.33 9.28 9.34
CA HIS A 98 7.29 9.47 8.35
C HIS A 98 5.99 8.95 8.89
N ASP A 99 4.92 9.67 8.62
CA ASP A 99 3.57 9.20 8.84
C ASP A 99 2.75 9.20 7.56
N VAL A 100 1.72 8.35 7.54
CA VAL A 100 0.82 8.20 6.40
C VAL A 100 -0.58 7.84 6.89
N THR A 101 -1.58 8.44 6.24
CA THR A 101 -2.97 7.99 6.32
C THR A 101 -3.31 7.23 5.05
N ILE A 102 -3.71 5.98 5.20
CA ILE A 102 -4.07 5.07 4.12
C ILE A 102 -5.58 4.90 4.10
N SER A 103 -6.21 5.08 2.95
CA SER A 103 -7.60 4.68 2.71
C SER A 103 -7.60 3.38 1.93
N SER A 104 -8.20 2.33 2.49
CA SER A 104 -8.21 0.99 1.92
C SER A 104 -9.63 0.53 1.64
N GLN A 105 -9.85 0.01 0.43
CA GLN A 105 -11.14 -0.52 0.00
C GLN A 105 -10.96 -1.93 -0.54
N GLN A 106 -11.72 -2.87 0.00
CA GLN A 106 -11.82 -4.21 -0.56
C GLN A 106 -12.71 -4.15 -1.81
N ALA A 107 -12.13 -4.50 -2.98
CA ALA A 107 -12.90 -4.70 -4.20
C ALA A 107 -13.83 -5.93 -4.05
N GLY A 108 -15.00 -5.88 -4.70
CA GLY A 108 -15.92 -7.01 -4.71
C GLY A 108 -15.28 -8.27 -5.29
N SER A 109 -15.63 -9.42 -4.72
CA SER A 109 -15.44 -10.75 -5.33
C SER A 109 -16.46 -10.97 -6.43
#